data_AF-A0A2X2WUF0-F1
#
_entry.id   AF-A0A2X2WUF0-F1
#
_cell.length_a   1.000
_cell.length_b   1.000
_cell.length_c   1.000
_cell.angle_alpha   90.00
_cell.angle_beta   90.00
_cell.angle_gamma   90.00
#
_symmetry.space_group_name_H-M   'P 1'
#
loop_
_entity.id
_entity.type
_entity.pdbx_description
1 polymer ?
#
loop_
_entity_poly.entity_id
_entity_poly.type
_entity_poly.pdbx_seq_one_letter_code
_entity_poly.pdbx_strand_id
1 'polypeptide(L)'
;MHTLHNITLTTTDDGFTLSWQDRLLLSHSAENPCLWIGAGVADIDMFRGNFSIKDKLNEKIALTDATISQSPDGWLIHFNRGDAISAALHIATDEAGRLTLKLQNSDLTHNRIWLRLAAQPEDHIYGCGEQFSYFDLRGKPFPLWTSEQGVGATKTAMSPGRRTAKKTRAGITTGPFSHSPLLSARKSTTATSITAAT
;
A
#
# COMPACT_ATOMS: atom_id res chain seq x y z
N MET A 1 16.39 -12.14 -24.92
CA MET A 1 15.54 -12.83 -23.91
C MET A 1 16.16 -12.54 -22.55
N HIS A 2 15.63 -11.55 -21.82
CA HIS A 2 16.07 -11.29 -20.45
C HIS A 2 15.40 -12.31 -19.54
N THR A 3 16.09 -13.40 -19.20
CA THR A 3 15.71 -14.21 -18.05
C THR A 3 15.85 -13.34 -16.80
N LEU A 4 14.73 -13.01 -16.16
CA LEU A 4 14.69 -12.23 -14.92
C LEU A 4 15.21 -13.11 -13.77
N HIS A 5 16.54 -13.29 -13.67
CA HIS A 5 17.19 -14.24 -12.76
C HIS A 5 16.82 -14.07 -11.28
N ASN A 6 16.31 -12.90 -10.91
CA ASN A 6 15.96 -12.57 -9.54
C ASN A 6 14.45 -12.60 -9.27
N ILE A 7 13.61 -12.95 -10.25
CA ILE A 7 12.15 -13.01 -10.08
C ILE A 7 11.69 -14.44 -10.33
N THR A 8 10.98 -14.99 -9.36
CA THR A 8 10.35 -16.31 -9.45
C THR A 8 8.85 -16.13 -9.32
N LEU A 9 8.12 -16.44 -10.39
CA LEU A 9 6.66 -16.49 -10.40
C LEU A 9 6.24 -17.96 -10.51
N THR A 10 5.51 -18.45 -9.52
CA THR A 10 5.02 -19.84 -9.46
C THR A 10 3.51 -19.85 -9.40
N THR A 11 2.88 -20.51 -10.37
CA THR A 11 1.43 -20.76 -10.38
C THR A 11 1.11 -21.92 -9.43
N THR A 12 0.08 -21.75 -8.61
CA THR A 12 -0.53 -22.83 -7.81
C THR A 12 -1.87 -23.21 -8.45
N ASP A 13 -2.49 -24.29 -7.97
CA ASP A 13 -3.80 -24.75 -8.50
C ASP A 13 -4.89 -23.67 -8.37
N ASP A 14 -4.77 -22.79 -7.38
CA ASP A 14 -5.76 -21.79 -6.97
C ASP A 14 -5.26 -20.34 -7.03
N GLY A 15 -4.07 -20.10 -7.60
CA GLY A 15 -3.47 -18.77 -7.61
C GLY A 15 -1.99 -18.73 -7.99
N PHE A 16 -1.21 -17.89 -7.28
CA PHE A 16 0.22 -17.72 -7.56
C PHE A 16 1.02 -17.18 -6.39
N THR A 17 2.34 -17.35 -6.48
CA THR A 17 3.32 -16.70 -5.61
C THR A 17 4.38 -15.97 -6.44
N LEU A 18 4.77 -14.78 -5.98
CA LEU A 18 5.84 -13.97 -6.57
C LEU A 18 6.94 -13.80 -5.53
N SER A 19 8.15 -14.22 -5.89
CA SER A 19 9.36 -14.01 -5.09
C SER A 19 10.37 -13.17 -5.85
N TRP A 20 11.09 -12.31 -5.12
CA TRP A 20 12.21 -11.54 -5.64
C TRP A 20 13.43 -11.73 -4.74
N GLN A 21 14.55 -12.18 -5.31
CA GLN A 21 15.78 -12.51 -4.57
C GLN A 21 15.50 -13.43 -3.35
N ASP A 22 14.81 -14.55 -3.59
CA ASP A 22 14.41 -15.53 -2.56
C ASP A 22 13.47 -15.00 -1.47
N ARG A 23 12.86 -13.83 -1.69
CA ARG A 23 11.89 -13.24 -0.76
C ARG A 23 10.51 -13.26 -1.37
N LEU A 24 9.59 -13.96 -0.70
CA LEU A 24 8.18 -13.93 -1.05
C LEU A 24 7.63 -12.50 -0.90
N LEU A 25 7.07 -11.95 -1.98
CA LEU A 25 6.50 -10.61 -2.03
C LEU A 25 4.98 -10.65 -2.14
N LEU A 26 4.45 -11.47 -3.05
CA LEU A 26 3.01 -11.64 -3.22
C LEU A 26 2.66 -13.12 -3.08
N SER A 27 1.56 -13.40 -2.38
CA SER A 27 0.91 -14.69 -2.34
C SER A 27 -0.57 -14.45 -2.54
N HIS A 28 -1.14 -15.14 -3.52
CA HIS A 28 -2.51 -14.97 -3.93
C HIS A 28 -3.19 -16.33 -4.07
N SER A 29 -4.38 -16.44 -3.50
CA SER A 29 -5.35 -17.47 -3.83
C SER A 29 -6.77 -16.91 -3.74
N ALA A 30 -7.76 -17.67 -4.21
CA ALA A 30 -9.17 -17.29 -4.10
C ALA A 30 -9.60 -17.04 -2.63
N GLU A 31 -9.09 -17.84 -1.68
CA GLU A 31 -9.38 -17.68 -0.24
C GLU A 31 -8.56 -16.56 0.39
N ASN A 32 -7.33 -16.35 -0.08
CA ASN A 32 -6.41 -15.34 0.43
C ASN A 32 -5.95 -14.42 -0.71
N PRO A 33 -6.83 -13.56 -1.23
CA PRO A 33 -6.47 -12.68 -2.33
C PRO A 33 -5.42 -11.67 -1.89
N CYS A 34 -4.52 -11.30 -2.79
CA CYS A 34 -3.52 -10.26 -2.52
C CYS A 34 -4.00 -8.85 -2.91
N LEU A 35 -5.08 -8.73 -3.69
CA LEU A 35 -5.52 -7.49 -4.30
C LEU A 35 -7.02 -7.24 -4.11
N TRP A 36 -7.35 -6.02 -3.67
CA TRP A 36 -8.70 -5.48 -3.69
C TRP A 36 -8.71 -4.18 -4.46
N ILE A 37 -9.80 -3.94 -5.17
CA ILE A 37 -10.11 -2.65 -5.76
C ILE A 37 -11.47 -2.17 -5.26
N GLY A 38 -11.75 -0.89 -5.41
CA GLY A 38 -12.99 -0.33 -4.91
C GLY A 38 -13.17 1.13 -5.27
N ALA A 39 -14.30 1.66 -4.86
CA ALA A 39 -14.67 3.05 -5.06
C ALA A 39 -14.94 3.71 -3.70
N GLY A 40 -14.60 4.98 -3.58
CA GLY A 40 -14.88 5.76 -2.38
C GLY A 40 -14.76 7.26 -2.64
N VAL A 41 -15.37 8.04 -1.76
CA VAL A 41 -15.27 9.51 -1.77
C VAL A 41 -14.49 9.95 -0.54
N ALA A 42 -13.41 10.70 -0.77
CA ALA A 42 -12.64 11.28 0.32
C ALA A 42 -13.46 12.39 0.99
N ASP A 43 -13.54 12.33 2.32
CA ASP A 43 -14.17 13.34 3.16
C ASP A 43 -13.08 14.05 3.95
N ILE A 44 -12.64 15.20 3.43
CA ILE A 44 -11.46 15.93 3.90
C ILE A 44 -11.91 17.27 4.48
N ASP A 45 -11.78 17.40 5.80
CA ASP A 45 -11.96 18.67 6.50
C ASP A 45 -10.59 19.27 6.82
N MET A 46 -10.34 20.51 6.42
CA MET A 46 -9.11 21.23 6.73
C MET A 46 -9.40 22.38 7.70
N PHE A 47 -8.64 22.46 8.78
CA PHE A 47 -8.63 23.62 9.66
C PHE A 47 -7.19 24.02 10.00
N ARG A 48 -6.71 25.14 9.42
CA ARG A 48 -5.38 25.72 9.69
C ARG A 48 -4.25 24.66 9.62
N GLY A 49 -4.09 24.02 8.47
CA GLY A 49 -3.04 23.01 8.26
C GLY A 49 -3.29 21.64 8.94
N ASN A 50 -4.32 21.52 9.77
CA ASN A 50 -4.75 20.26 10.37
C ASN A 50 -5.84 19.63 9.50
N PHE A 51 -5.62 18.40 9.05
CA PHE A 51 -6.56 17.67 8.21
C PHE A 51 -7.26 16.58 9.02
N SER A 52 -8.59 16.51 8.92
CA SER A 52 -9.40 15.36 9.30
C SER A 52 -9.79 14.64 8.02
N ILE A 53 -9.10 13.54 7.72
CA ILE A 53 -9.32 12.74 6.52
C ILE A 53 -10.11 11.51 6.91
N LYS A 54 -11.26 11.34 6.28
CA LYS A 54 -12.08 10.12 6.37
C LYS A 54 -12.32 9.61 4.97
N ASP A 55 -12.51 8.30 4.85
CA ASP A 55 -12.88 7.68 3.59
C ASP A 55 -14.32 7.20 3.68
N LYS A 56 -15.21 7.76 2.86
CA LYS A 56 -16.56 7.21 2.66
C LYS A 56 -16.43 6.12 1.61
N LEU A 57 -16.13 4.92 2.08
CA LEU A 57 -15.93 3.75 1.24
C LEU A 57 -17.29 3.28 0.69
N ASN A 58 -17.44 3.28 -0.63
CA ASN A 58 -18.62 2.76 -1.30
C ASN A 58 -18.50 1.25 -1.46
N GLU A 59 -17.35 0.79 -1.97
CA GLU A 59 -17.13 -0.60 -2.32
C GLU A 59 -15.68 -1.02 -2.05
N LYS A 60 -15.52 -2.28 -1.64
CA LYS A 60 -14.22 -2.94 -1.54
C LYS A 60 -14.39 -4.38 -1.97
N ILE A 61 -13.78 -4.71 -3.10
CA ILE A 61 -14.05 -5.93 -3.85
C ILE A 61 -12.74 -6.70 -3.95
N ALA A 62 -12.73 -7.92 -3.43
CA ALA A 62 -11.60 -8.83 -3.55
C ALA A 62 -11.54 -9.34 -4.99
N LEU A 63 -10.38 -9.23 -5.65
CA LEU A 63 -10.18 -9.90 -6.92
C LEU A 63 -9.62 -11.28 -6.60
N THR A 64 -10.46 -12.30 -6.76
CA THR A 64 -10.18 -13.69 -6.34
C THR A 64 -9.59 -14.53 -7.45
N ASP A 65 -9.82 -14.13 -8.69
CA ASP A 65 -9.38 -14.86 -9.88
C ASP A 65 -8.17 -14.14 -10.48
N ALA A 66 -7.17 -14.91 -10.92
CA ALA A 66 -5.95 -14.38 -11.52
C ALA A 66 -5.48 -15.24 -12.69
N THR A 67 -5.21 -14.60 -13.82
CA THR A 67 -4.63 -15.23 -15.01
C THR A 67 -3.28 -14.61 -15.33
N ILE A 68 -2.26 -15.44 -15.54
CA ILE A 68 -0.90 -15.00 -15.79
C ILE A 68 -0.57 -15.17 -17.27
N SER A 69 0.01 -14.14 -17.88
CA SER A 69 0.56 -14.16 -19.23
C SER A 69 1.99 -13.61 -19.26
N GLN A 70 2.76 -13.97 -20.29
CA GLN A 70 4.08 -13.40 -20.51
C GLN A 70 3.97 -12.05 -21.23
N SER A 71 4.80 -11.10 -20.79
CA SER A 71 5.05 -9.81 -21.43
C SER A 71 6.47 -9.79 -22.01
N PRO A 72 6.79 -8.97 -23.02
CA PRO A 72 8.16 -8.88 -23.57
C PRO A 72 9.26 -8.61 -22.54
N ASP A 73 8.91 -7.96 -21.44
CA ASP A 73 9.80 -7.49 -20.36
C ASP A 73 9.53 -8.15 -18.99
N GLY A 74 8.64 -9.15 -18.93
CA GLY A 74 8.31 -9.85 -17.70
C GLY A 74 6.97 -10.57 -17.73
N TRP A 75 6.10 -10.29 -16.76
CA TRP A 75 4.80 -10.95 -16.63
C TRP A 75 3.66 -9.94 -16.50
N LEU A 76 2.49 -10.34 -16.98
CA LEU A 76 1.25 -9.62 -16.81
C LEU A 76 0.26 -10.52 -16.06
N ILE A 77 -0.22 -10.04 -14.92
CA ILE A 77 -1.24 -10.74 -14.12
C ILE A 77 -2.56 -9.98 -14.28
N HIS A 78 -3.55 -10.65 -14.84
CA HIS A 78 -4.92 -10.15 -14.93
C HIS A 78 -5.73 -10.67 -13.76
N PHE A 79 -6.07 -9.77 -12.84
CA PHE A 79 -6.99 -10.04 -11.74
C PHE A 79 -8.41 -9.74 -12.15
N ASN A 80 -9.35 -10.57 -11.72
CA ASN A 80 -10.77 -10.30 -11.92
C ASN A 80 -11.64 -10.85 -10.78
N ARG A 81 -12.91 -10.44 -10.80
CA ARG A 81 -13.99 -11.02 -10.01
C ARG A 81 -15.23 -11.05 -10.90
N GLY A 82 -15.49 -12.19 -11.52
CA GLY A 82 -16.46 -12.28 -12.61
C GLY A 82 -16.07 -11.40 -13.81
N ASP A 83 -17.04 -11.10 -14.68
CA ASP A 83 -16.73 -10.51 -15.99
C ASP A 83 -16.55 -8.98 -15.98
N ALA A 84 -17.09 -8.29 -14.98
CA ALA A 84 -17.19 -6.83 -14.99
C ALA A 84 -16.03 -6.11 -14.28
N ILE A 85 -15.35 -6.79 -13.35
CA ILE A 85 -14.41 -6.14 -12.43
C ILE A 85 -13.03 -6.75 -12.61
N SER A 86 -12.07 -5.93 -13.03
CA SER A 86 -10.71 -6.39 -13.31
C SER A 86 -9.64 -5.32 -13.06
N ALA A 87 -8.41 -5.80 -12.86
CA ALA A 87 -7.21 -4.99 -12.78
C ALA A 87 -6.02 -5.77 -13.38
N ALA A 88 -5.03 -5.05 -13.91
CA ALA A 88 -3.81 -5.63 -14.44
C ALA A 88 -2.62 -5.24 -13.56
N LEU A 89 -1.75 -6.22 -13.27
CA LEU A 89 -0.46 -6.01 -12.63
C LEU A 89 0.65 -6.43 -13.58
N HIS A 90 1.44 -5.46 -14.01
CA HIS A 90 2.63 -5.69 -14.81
C HIS A 90 3.86 -5.79 -13.90
N ILE A 91 4.62 -6.87 -14.07
CA ILE A 91 5.79 -7.22 -13.28
C ILE A 91 6.99 -7.24 -14.22
N ALA A 92 7.95 -6.35 -13.98
CA ALA A 92 9.16 -6.24 -14.78
C ALA A 92 10.33 -5.76 -13.92
N THR A 93 11.53 -5.74 -14.49
CA THR A 93 12.66 -5.00 -13.91
C THR A 93 12.94 -3.74 -14.69
N ASP A 94 13.35 -2.68 -14.01
CA ASP A 94 13.86 -1.48 -14.69
C ASP A 94 15.32 -1.67 -15.17
N GLU A 95 15.88 -0.63 -15.81
CA GLU A 95 17.26 -0.61 -16.31
C GLU A 95 18.31 -0.84 -15.23
N ALA A 96 17.99 -0.55 -13.96
CA ALA A 96 18.86 -0.77 -12.80
C ALA A 96 18.65 -2.15 -12.14
N GLY A 97 17.80 -3.01 -12.72
CA GLY A 97 17.50 -4.34 -12.18
C GLY A 97 16.57 -4.33 -10.97
N ARG A 98 15.89 -3.21 -10.68
CA ARG A 98 14.93 -3.11 -9.57
C ARG A 98 13.59 -3.71 -10.00
N LEU A 99 12.95 -4.45 -9.10
CA LEU A 99 11.60 -4.95 -9.33
C LEU A 99 10.61 -3.79 -9.46
N THR A 100 9.79 -3.82 -10.50
CA THR A 100 8.71 -2.86 -10.73
C THR A 100 7.37 -3.60 -10.74
N LEU A 101 6.40 -3.03 -10.03
CA LEU A 101 5.01 -3.50 -9.95
C LEU A 101 4.12 -2.35 -10.42
N LYS A 102 3.55 -2.45 -11.62
CA LYS A 102 2.64 -1.43 -12.17
C LYS A 102 1.23 -1.98 -12.15
N LEU A 103 0.41 -1.45 -11.24
CA LEU A 103 -0.99 -1.84 -11.10
C LEU A 103 -1.90 -0.83 -11.78
N GLN A 104 -2.85 -1.31 -12.57
CA GLN A 104 -3.87 -0.49 -13.22
C GLN A 104 -5.25 -1.14 -13.09
N ASN A 105 -6.22 -0.39 -12.58
CA ASN A 105 -7.63 -0.82 -12.60
C ASN A 105 -8.19 -0.61 -14.00
N SER A 106 -9.06 -1.53 -14.44
CA SER A 106 -9.67 -1.44 -15.78
C SER A 106 -10.69 -0.31 -15.88
N ASP A 107 -11.35 0.03 -14.76
CA ASP A 107 -12.34 1.10 -14.68
C ASP A 107 -11.88 2.20 -13.71
N LEU A 108 -11.91 3.46 -14.18
CA LEU A 108 -11.53 4.66 -13.45
C LEU A 108 -12.45 4.98 -12.26
N THR A 109 -13.67 4.44 -12.24
CA THR A 109 -14.57 4.57 -11.08
C THR A 109 -13.99 3.88 -9.84
N HIS A 110 -13.14 2.86 -10.04
CA HIS A 110 -12.41 2.19 -8.96
C HIS A 110 -11.18 3.00 -8.56
N ASN A 111 -11.39 4.00 -7.72
CA ASN A 111 -10.36 4.92 -7.23
C ASN A 111 -9.71 4.49 -5.90
N ARG A 112 -9.81 3.23 -5.51
CA ARG A 112 -9.15 2.64 -4.33
C ARG A 112 -8.48 1.32 -4.69
N ILE A 113 -7.29 1.11 -4.13
CA ILE A 113 -6.49 -0.11 -4.28
C ILE A 113 -5.99 -0.54 -2.89
N TRP A 114 -6.11 -1.83 -2.58
CA TRP A 114 -5.43 -2.45 -1.45
C TRP A 114 -4.59 -3.62 -1.96
N LEU A 115 -3.29 -3.53 -1.78
CA LEU A 115 -2.34 -4.59 -2.10
C LEU A 115 -1.76 -5.17 -0.80
N ARG A 116 -1.80 -6.49 -0.65
CA ARG A 116 -1.14 -7.21 0.45
C ARG A 116 0.22 -7.71 -0.03
N LEU A 117 1.24 -7.33 0.72
CA LEU A 117 2.58 -7.91 0.60
C LEU A 117 2.76 -8.99 1.67
N ALA A 118 3.45 -10.07 1.31
CA ALA A 118 3.81 -11.12 2.25
C ALA A 118 4.78 -10.57 3.31
N ALA A 119 4.56 -10.95 4.57
CA ALA A 119 5.40 -10.57 5.70
C ALA A 119 5.44 -11.72 6.71
N GLN A 120 6.58 -11.90 7.38
CA GLN A 120 6.72 -12.80 8.53
C GLN A 120 6.40 -12.07 9.83
N PRO A 121 5.92 -12.75 10.89
CA PRO A 121 5.64 -12.15 12.20
C PRO A 121 6.79 -11.31 12.79
N GLU A 122 8.03 -11.75 12.58
CA GLU A 122 9.27 -11.15 13.07
C GLU A 122 9.80 -9.98 12.23
N ASP A 123 9.19 -9.66 11.08
CA ASP A 123 9.67 -8.54 10.26
C ASP A 123 9.39 -7.19 10.94
N HIS A 124 10.45 -6.39 11.04
CA HIS A 124 10.36 -4.98 11.41
C HIS A 124 10.22 -4.10 10.16
N ILE A 125 9.46 -3.01 10.30
CA ILE A 125 9.17 -2.08 9.20
C ILE A 125 9.58 -0.68 9.63
N TYR A 126 10.39 0.00 8.81
CA TYR A 126 10.90 1.35 9.07
C TYR A 126 10.65 2.26 7.86
N GLY A 127 10.80 3.58 8.04
CA GLY A 127 10.65 4.57 6.97
C GLY A 127 9.34 5.35 7.09
N CYS A 128 8.55 5.38 6.00
CA CYS A 128 7.33 6.21 5.92
C CYS A 128 7.60 7.72 6.09
N GLY A 129 8.79 8.20 5.71
CA GLY A 129 9.22 9.59 5.92
C GLY A 129 9.75 9.85 7.33
N GLU A 130 9.45 11.02 7.90
CA GLU A 130 9.88 11.42 9.23
C GLU A 130 8.84 11.03 10.30
N GLN A 131 9.19 10.07 11.15
CA GLN A 131 8.32 9.53 12.19
C GLN A 131 8.82 9.92 13.59
N PHE A 132 7.98 10.59 14.38
CA PHE A 132 8.35 11.08 15.71
C PHE A 132 7.92 10.16 16.86
N SER A 133 6.95 9.27 16.62
CA SER A 133 6.36 8.44 17.68
C SER A 133 6.87 7.00 17.71
N TYR A 134 7.13 6.41 16.55
CA TYR A 134 7.53 5.02 16.41
C TYR A 134 8.63 4.92 15.38
N PHE A 135 9.69 4.21 15.73
CA PHE A 135 10.73 3.83 14.77
C PHE A 135 10.32 2.54 14.04
N ASP A 136 9.98 1.48 14.79
CA ASP A 136 9.37 0.28 14.23
C ASP A 136 7.85 0.48 14.03
N LEU A 137 7.43 0.35 12.78
CA LEU A 137 6.06 0.55 12.32
C LEU A 137 5.25 -0.75 12.35
N ARG A 138 5.86 -1.88 12.71
CA ARG A 138 5.15 -3.16 12.74
C ARG A 138 3.96 -3.12 13.70
N GLY A 139 2.83 -3.65 13.24
CA GLY A 139 1.61 -3.79 14.05
C GLY A 139 0.75 -2.53 14.16
N LYS A 140 1.07 -1.45 13.44
CA LYS A 140 0.28 -0.22 13.44
C LYS A 140 0.00 0.27 12.01
N PRO A 141 -1.21 0.80 11.74
CA PRO A 141 -1.49 1.49 10.48
C PRO A 141 -0.92 2.92 10.50
N PHE A 142 -0.26 3.33 9.42
CA PHE A 142 0.29 4.68 9.25
C PHE A 142 -0.32 5.33 8.00
N PRO A 143 -1.25 6.28 8.16
CA PRO A 143 -1.72 7.10 7.05
C PRO A 143 -0.57 7.94 6.52
N LEU A 144 -0.33 7.95 5.21
CA LEU A 144 0.70 8.78 4.59
C LEU A 144 0.03 10.00 3.96
N TRP A 145 -0.04 11.10 4.71
CA TRP A 145 -0.57 12.37 4.22
C TRP A 145 0.21 13.53 4.84
N THR A 146 0.79 14.38 4.01
CA THR A 146 1.51 15.56 4.49
C THR A 146 0.53 16.52 5.16
N SER A 147 0.75 16.78 6.45
CA SER A 147 -0.04 17.71 7.26
C SER A 147 0.87 18.44 8.26
N GLU A 148 0.39 19.52 8.87
CA GLU A 148 1.14 20.17 9.95
C GLU A 148 1.34 19.20 11.13
N GLN A 149 2.49 19.30 11.78
CA GLN A 149 2.79 18.47 12.95
C GLN A 149 1.81 18.82 14.09
N GLY A 150 0.97 17.86 14.48
CA GLY A 150 0.00 18.05 15.55
C GLY A 150 0.67 18.38 16.88
N VAL A 151 0.24 19.45 17.55
CA VAL A 151 0.75 19.83 18.88
C VAL A 151 0.18 18.87 19.94
N GLY A 152 1.04 18.07 20.58
CA GLY A 152 0.65 17.17 21.68
C GLY A 152 0.26 15.75 21.24
N ALA A 153 1.10 15.09 20.44
CA ALA A 153 0.88 13.77 19.82
C ALA A 153 0.71 12.55 20.75
N THR A 154 0.23 12.73 21.99
CA THR A 154 -0.18 11.65 22.90
C THR A 154 -1.51 11.98 23.57
N LYS A 155 -2.43 11.01 23.64
CA LYS A 155 -3.77 11.16 24.26
C LYS A 155 -3.74 11.40 25.78
N THR A 156 -2.58 11.35 26.42
CA THR A 156 -2.43 11.34 27.88
C THR A 156 -1.71 12.55 28.48
N ALA A 157 -1.34 13.57 27.70
CA ALA A 157 -0.75 14.77 28.27
C ALA A 157 -1.83 15.69 28.87
N MET A 158 -2.22 15.45 30.14
CA MET A 158 -2.92 16.45 30.94
C MET A 158 -1.94 17.57 31.29
N SER A 159 -2.08 18.72 30.63
CA SER A 159 -1.54 19.99 31.11
C SER A 159 -2.73 20.86 31.54
N PRO A 160 -2.87 21.22 32.82
CA PRO A 160 -4.02 21.97 33.29
C PRO A 160 -3.89 23.43 32.84
N GLY A 161 -4.69 23.86 31.86
CA GLY A 161 -4.90 25.30 31.63
C GLY A 161 -5.03 25.82 30.19
N ARG A 162 -5.09 25.00 29.13
CA ARG A 162 -5.36 25.51 27.77
C ARG A 162 -6.72 25.07 27.23
N ARG A 163 -7.49 26.05 26.74
CA ARG A 163 -8.82 25.93 26.12
C ARG A 163 -8.87 24.72 25.19
N THR A 164 -9.82 23.84 25.46
CA THR A 164 -10.12 22.63 24.68
C THR A 164 -10.44 23.00 23.23
N ALA A 165 -9.51 22.74 22.32
CA ALA A 165 -9.86 22.53 20.93
C ALA A 165 -10.71 21.25 20.84
N LYS A 166 -11.76 21.27 20.00
CA LYS A 166 -12.63 20.10 19.74
C LYS A 166 -11.76 18.86 19.54
N LYS A 167 -12.10 17.78 20.26
CA LYS A 167 -11.45 16.47 20.20
C LYS A 167 -11.47 15.92 18.77
N THR A 168 -10.43 16.21 17.99
CA THR A 168 -10.10 15.41 16.82
C THR A 168 -9.41 14.15 17.32
N ARG A 169 -9.91 12.99 16.91
CA ARG A 169 -9.34 11.68 17.28
C ARG A 169 -7.90 11.67 16.77
N ALA A 170 -6.92 11.74 17.68
CA ALA A 170 -5.50 11.70 17.36
C ALA A 170 -5.21 10.46 16.49
N GLY A 171 -5.09 10.67 15.18
CA GLY A 171 -4.40 9.78 14.27
C GLY A 171 -2.90 10.00 14.48
N ILE A 172 -2.11 8.98 14.20
CA ILE A 172 -0.66 9.11 14.16
C ILE A 172 -0.35 10.13 13.07
N THR A 173 -0.02 11.36 13.44
CA THR A 173 0.30 12.43 12.50
C THR A 173 1.67 12.13 11.93
N THR A 174 1.72 11.80 10.64
CA THR A 174 2.96 11.87 9.87
C THR A 174 3.40 13.31 9.82
N GLY A 175 4.68 13.57 10.09
CA GLY A 175 5.24 14.92 10.07
C GLY A 175 5.12 15.60 8.69
N PRO A 176 5.67 16.81 8.54
CA PRO A 176 5.65 17.54 7.27
C PRO A 176 6.32 16.79 6.10
N PHE A 177 7.07 15.72 6.39
CA PHE A 177 7.71 14.85 5.40
C PHE A 177 7.13 13.41 5.48
N SER A 178 5.97 13.21 4.86
CA SER A 178 5.39 11.88 4.64
C SER A 178 5.80 11.36 3.25
N HIS A 179 6.45 10.21 3.19
CA HIS A 179 6.82 9.57 1.94
C HIS A 179 6.44 8.08 1.93
N SER A 180 6.12 7.55 0.75
CA SER A 180 5.78 6.14 0.52
C SER A 180 6.92 5.09 0.53
N PRO A 181 8.24 5.40 0.58
CA PRO A 181 9.24 4.36 0.65
C PRO A 181 9.20 3.69 2.02
N LEU A 182 9.01 2.37 1.97
CA LEU A 182 9.07 1.46 3.11
C LEU A 182 10.40 0.73 3.07
N LEU A 183 11.08 0.64 4.22
CA LEU A 183 12.24 -0.22 4.40
C LEU A 183 11.83 -1.40 5.28
N SER A 184 11.88 -2.61 4.73
CA SER A 184 11.78 -3.83 5.53
C SER A 184 13.15 -4.20 6.07
N ALA A 185 13.22 -4.68 7.31
CA ALA A 185 14.44 -5.19 7.93
C ALA A 185 15.12 -6.32 7.12
N ARG A 186 14.39 -6.93 6.19
CA ARG A 186 14.95 -7.87 5.20
C ARG A 186 15.78 -7.22 4.08
N LYS A 187 16.14 -5.94 4.21
CA LYS A 187 16.99 -5.17 3.27
C LYS A 187 16.39 -4.99 1.88
N SER A 188 15.13 -4.58 1.79
CA SER A 188 14.58 -3.98 0.57
C SER A 188 13.94 -2.64 0.86
N THR A 189 14.25 -1.66 0.04
CA THR A 189 13.47 -0.43 -0.07
C THR A 189 12.35 -0.68 -1.08
N THR A 190 11.11 -0.76 -0.61
CA THR A 190 9.94 -0.77 -1.48
C THR A 190 9.51 0.69 -1.67
N ALA A 191 9.94 1.30 -2.78
CA ALA A 191 9.40 2.58 -3.21
C ALA A 191 8.07 2.33 -3.92
N THR A 192 6.95 2.52 -3.21
CA THR A 192 5.63 2.46 -3.83
C THR A 192 5.31 3.85 -4.39
N SER A 193 5.54 4.05 -5.69
CA SER A 193 5.02 5.24 -6.39
C SER A 193 3.57 4.96 -6.78
N ILE A 194 2.62 5.49 -6.01
CA ILE A 194 1.21 5.55 -6.44
C ILE A 194 1.09 6.84 -7.27
N THR A 195 1.26 6.73 -8.58
CA THR A 195 0.89 7.82 -9.49
C THR A 195 -0.60 7.71 -9.72
N ALA A 196 -1.39 8.55 -9.05
CA ALA A 196 -2.79 8.74 -9.43
C ALA A 196 -2.79 9.41 -10.82
N ALA A 197 -3.23 8.68 -11.84
CA ALA A 197 -3.57 9.29 -13.11
C ALA A 197 -4.84 10.14 -12.89
N THR A 198 -4.73 11.43 -13.21
CA THR A 198 -5.84 12.39 -13.32
C THR A 198 -6.81 12.01 -14.42
#